data_AF-A0A523WE77-F1
#
_entry.id   AF-A0A523WE77-F1
#
_cell.length_a   1.000
_cell.length_b   1.000
_cell.length_c   1.000
_cell.angle_alpha   90.00
_cell.angle_beta   90.00
_cell.angle_gamma   90.00
#
_symmetry.space_group_name_H-M   'P 1'
#
loop_
_entity.id
_entity.type
_entity.pdbx_description
1 polymer ?
#
loop_
_entity_poly.entity_id
_entity_poly.type
_entity_poly.pdbx_seq_one_letter_code
_entity_poly.pdbx_strand_id
1 'polypeptide(L)'
;QALSVATAAAQAVEFVGMPEAQINLAQAATYLASAPKSNASYQGLLAAKEDVAKTLNLPVPLHLRNPVTSLMKRLGYGKDYKYPHAFPGGKVEQEYLPKELKKRKYYRS
;
A
#
# COMPACT_ATOMS: atom_id res chain seq x y z
N GLN A 1 -10.29 9.82 3.85
CA GLN A 1 -11.53 10.01 4.64
C GLN A 1 -12.70 9.18 4.10
N ALA A 2 -12.92 9.08 2.78
CA ALA A 2 -14.00 8.26 2.19
C ALA A 2 -14.10 6.81 2.73
N LEU A 3 -12.97 6.11 2.85
CA LEU A 3 -12.94 4.77 3.44
C LEU A 3 -13.45 4.75 4.88
N SER A 4 -12.97 5.67 5.73
CA SER A 4 -13.38 5.78 7.14
C SER A 4 -14.86 6.13 7.30
N VAL A 5 -15.41 7.00 6.43
CA VAL A 5 -16.86 7.32 6.42
C VAL A 5 -17.69 6.09 6.11
N ALA A 6 -17.29 5.31 5.09
CA ALA A 6 -17.97 4.07 4.75
C ALA A 6 -17.89 3.04 5.89
N THR A 7 -16.74 2.89 6.54
CA THR A 7 -16.57 2.01 7.71
C THR A 7 -17.47 2.44 8.87
N ALA A 8 -17.52 3.73 9.19
CA ALA A 8 -18.37 4.24 10.27
C ALA A 8 -19.86 4.02 9.98
N ALA A 9 -20.29 4.17 8.73
CA ALA A 9 -21.67 3.87 8.33
C ALA A 9 -21.98 2.36 8.46
N ALA A 10 -21.05 1.49 8.07
CA ALA A 10 -21.22 0.04 8.26
C ALA A 10 -21.32 -0.34 9.74
N GLN A 11 -20.48 0.24 10.60
CA GLN A 11 -20.55 0.03 12.05
C GLN A 11 -21.88 0.53 12.63
N ALA A 12 -22.39 1.67 12.16
CA ALA A 12 -23.70 2.16 12.59
C ALA A 12 -24.83 1.18 12.22
N VAL A 13 -24.78 0.57 11.04
CA VAL A 13 -25.74 -0.49 10.66
C VAL A 13 -25.67 -1.68 11.61
N GLU A 14 -24.46 -2.11 11.99
CA GLU A 14 -24.27 -3.25 12.89
C GLU A 14 -24.73 -2.98 14.32
N PHE A 15 -24.41 -1.80 14.88
CA PHE A 15 -24.69 -1.50 16.29
C PHE A 15 -26.04 -0.84 16.54
N VAL A 16 -26.53 -0.01 15.61
CA VAL A 16 -27.81 0.69 15.76
C VAL A 16 -28.93 -0.13 15.11
N GLY A 17 -28.66 -0.74 13.96
CA GLY A 17 -29.68 -1.47 13.20
C GLY A 17 -30.64 -0.55 12.44
N MET A 18 -31.60 -1.18 11.77
CA MET A 18 -32.62 -0.50 10.99
C MET A 18 -33.91 -0.33 11.79
N PRO A 19 -34.67 0.76 11.59
CA PRO A 19 -34.52 1.74 10.50
C PRO A 19 -33.52 2.89 10.75
N GLU A 20 -33.06 3.12 11.97
CA GLU A 20 -32.32 4.33 12.36
C GLU A 20 -31.00 4.51 11.58
N ALA A 21 -30.27 3.42 11.30
CA ALA A 21 -29.01 3.47 10.56
C ALA A 21 -29.15 3.95 9.10
N GLN A 22 -30.37 4.06 8.56
CA GLN A 22 -30.60 4.61 7.22
C GLN A 22 -30.07 6.04 7.07
N ILE A 23 -30.06 6.83 8.16
CA ILE A 23 -29.56 8.22 8.15
C ILE A 23 -28.04 8.23 7.92
N ASN A 24 -27.32 7.32 8.58
CA ASN A 24 -25.87 7.16 8.42
C ASN A 24 -25.52 6.68 7.00
N LEU A 25 -26.30 5.73 6.47
CA LEU A 25 -26.14 5.26 5.09
C LEU A 25 -26.39 6.38 4.08
N ALA A 26 -27.43 7.18 4.27
CA ALA A 26 -27.72 8.34 3.40
C ALA A 26 -26.56 9.35 3.42
N GLN A 27 -26.03 9.68 4.61
CA GLN A 27 -24.88 10.58 4.75
C GLN A 27 -23.63 10.04 4.03
N ALA A 28 -23.30 8.76 4.22
CA ALA A 28 -22.15 8.14 3.59
C ALA A 28 -22.29 8.09 2.06
N ALA A 29 -23.48 7.75 1.56
CA ALA A 29 -23.76 7.72 0.12
C ALA A 29 -23.57 9.11 -0.52
N THR A 30 -24.15 10.16 0.07
CA THR A 30 -24.00 11.54 -0.44
C THR A 30 -22.55 12.04 -0.34
N TYR A 31 -21.84 11.69 0.73
CA TYR A 31 -20.41 12.01 0.86
C TYR A 31 -19.58 11.37 -0.25
N LEU A 32 -19.77 10.07 -0.50
CA LEU A 32 -19.05 9.36 -1.56
C LEU A 32 -19.43 9.89 -2.96
N ALA A 33 -20.70 10.22 -3.17
CA ALA A 33 -21.19 10.79 -4.42
C ALA A 33 -20.56 12.16 -4.73
N SER A 34 -20.33 13.00 -3.72
CA SER A 34 -19.73 14.33 -3.88
C SER A 34 -18.19 14.37 -3.80
N ALA A 35 -17.55 13.32 -3.27
CA ALA A 35 -16.09 13.28 -3.14
C ALA A 35 -15.36 13.28 -4.51
N PRO A 36 -14.11 13.81 -4.59
CA PRO A 36 -13.26 13.66 -5.77
C PRO A 36 -13.10 12.18 -6.14
N LYS A 37 -13.28 11.86 -7.43
CA LYS A 37 -13.21 10.50 -7.93
C LYS A 37 -11.80 10.21 -8.45
N SER A 38 -11.22 9.10 -7.99
CA SER A 38 -9.94 8.61 -8.50
C SER A 38 -9.91 7.08 -8.42
N ASN A 39 -9.52 6.43 -9.51
CA ASN A 39 -9.23 5.00 -9.54
C ASN A 39 -7.71 4.72 -9.57
N ALA A 40 -6.86 5.73 -9.32
CA ALA A 40 -5.40 5.64 -9.45
C ALA A 40 -4.79 4.50 -8.62
N SER A 41 -5.19 4.37 -7.35
CA SER A 41 -4.73 3.29 -6.48
C SER A 41 -5.21 1.91 -6.95
N TYR A 42 -6.44 1.83 -7.47
CA TYR A 42 -6.99 0.59 -8.02
C TYR A 42 -6.23 0.14 -9.27
N GLN A 43 -5.99 1.05 -10.21
CA GLN A 43 -5.21 0.78 -11.43
C GLN A 43 -3.75 0.43 -11.08
N GLY A 44 -3.14 1.13 -10.13
CA GLY A 44 -1.80 0.82 -9.65
C GLY A 44 -1.69 -0.59 -9.06
N LEU A 45 -2.70 -1.02 -8.28
CA LEU A 45 -2.75 -2.38 -7.75
C LEU A 45 -2.90 -3.44 -8.86
N LEU A 46 -3.77 -3.21 -9.83
CA LEU A 46 -3.94 -4.14 -10.96
C LEU A 46 -2.64 -4.30 -11.76
N ALA A 47 -1.98 -3.19 -12.09
CA ALA A 47 -0.72 -3.22 -12.82
C ALA A 47 0.40 -3.92 -12.03
N ALA A 48 0.46 -3.73 -10.71
CA ALA A 48 1.41 -4.45 -9.86
C ALA A 48 1.13 -5.96 -9.83
N LYS A 49 -0.15 -6.36 -9.72
CA LYS A 49 -0.54 -7.79 -9.77
C LYS A 49 -0.18 -8.44 -11.10
N GLU A 50 -0.36 -7.72 -12.21
CA GLU A 50 -0.01 -8.21 -13.54
C GLU A 50 1.50 -8.44 -13.68
N ASP A 51 2.33 -7.50 -13.21
CA ASP A 51 3.78 -7.66 -13.23
C ASP A 51 4.23 -8.84 -12.34
N VAL A 52 3.61 -9.04 -11.17
CA VAL A 52 3.88 -10.22 -10.32
C VAL A 52 3.57 -11.52 -11.07
N ALA A 53 2.41 -11.60 -11.74
CA ALA A 53 2.02 -12.79 -12.49
C ALA A 53 2.98 -13.10 -13.67
N LYS A 54 3.49 -12.06 -14.34
CA LYS A 54 4.41 -12.19 -15.49
C LYS A 54 5.86 -12.46 -15.10
N THR A 55 6.31 -11.87 -14.00
CA THR A 55 7.72 -11.92 -13.59
C THR A 55 8.01 -13.07 -12.61
N LEU A 56 6.96 -13.72 -12.10
CA LEU A 56 7.01 -14.87 -11.20
C LEU A 56 7.79 -14.59 -9.91
N ASN A 57 9.11 -14.80 -9.94
CA ASN A 57 9.95 -14.98 -8.76
C ASN A 57 11.13 -14.00 -8.72
N LEU A 58 10.92 -12.74 -9.12
CA LEU A 58 12.00 -11.75 -9.01
C LEU A 58 12.46 -11.64 -7.55
N PRO A 59 13.77 -11.75 -7.29
CA PRO A 59 14.27 -11.77 -5.93
C PRO A 59 14.10 -10.41 -5.27
N VAL A 60 13.79 -10.41 -3.97
CA VAL A 60 13.89 -9.22 -3.13
C VAL A 60 15.36 -8.72 -3.19
N PRO A 61 15.61 -7.41 -3.41
CA PRO A 61 16.95 -6.84 -3.36
C PRO A 61 17.68 -7.20 -2.07
N LEU A 62 18.98 -7.53 -2.15
CA LEU A 62 19.75 -8.06 -1.01
C LEU A 62 19.71 -7.15 0.22
N HIS A 63 19.80 -5.82 0.02
CA HIS A 63 19.74 -4.82 1.07
C HIS A 63 18.36 -4.73 1.74
N LEU A 64 17.31 -5.31 1.17
CA LEU A 64 15.98 -5.39 1.79
C LEU A 64 15.68 -6.76 2.43
N ARG A 65 16.56 -7.76 2.24
CA ARG A 65 16.35 -9.08 2.85
C ARG A 65 16.69 -9.05 4.34
N ASN A 66 15.91 -9.76 5.13
CA ASN A 66 16.13 -9.86 6.58
C ASN A 66 17.38 -10.71 6.92
N PRO A 67 18.40 -10.16 7.61
CA PRO A 67 19.62 -10.88 7.93
C PRO A 67 19.60 -11.54 9.32
N VAL A 68 18.76 -12.56 9.49
CA VAL A 68 18.53 -13.19 10.81
C VAL A 68 19.69 -14.07 11.24
N THR A 69 20.25 -14.88 10.33
CA THR A 69 21.32 -15.84 10.68
C THR A 69 22.71 -15.30 10.34
N SER A 70 23.74 -15.85 10.99
CA SER A 70 25.14 -15.53 10.68
C SER A 70 25.50 -15.85 9.23
N LEU A 71 24.93 -16.92 8.65
CA LEU A 71 25.10 -17.24 7.23
C LEU A 71 24.49 -16.15 6.34
N MET A 72 23.26 -15.70 6.63
CA MET A 72 22.59 -14.63 5.85
C MET A 72 23.38 -13.32 5.87
N LYS A 73 23.92 -12.94 7.03
CA LYS A 73 24.80 -11.76 7.15
C LYS A 73 26.06 -11.90 6.31
N ARG A 74 26.71 -13.08 6.33
CA ARG A 74 27.88 -13.37 5.47
C ARG A 74 27.54 -13.33 3.99
N LEU A 75 26.33 -13.75 3.61
CA LEU A 75 25.80 -13.69 2.25
C LEU A 75 25.33 -12.27 1.85
N GLY A 76 25.50 -11.26 2.72
CA GLY A 76 25.20 -9.87 2.41
C GLY A 76 23.72 -9.48 2.53
N TYR A 77 22.90 -10.26 3.23
CA TYR A 77 21.50 -9.91 3.46
C TYR A 77 21.44 -8.64 4.32
N GLY A 78 20.56 -7.70 3.97
CA GLY A 78 20.42 -6.42 4.67
C GLY A 78 21.65 -5.52 4.61
N LYS A 79 22.73 -5.94 3.91
CA LYS A 79 23.93 -5.12 3.74
C LYS A 79 23.56 -3.87 2.94
N ASP A 80 24.11 -2.73 3.35
CA ASP A 80 23.87 -1.42 2.72
C ASP A 80 22.41 -0.93 2.81
N TYR A 81 21.57 -1.56 3.64
CA TYR A 81 20.24 -1.05 3.95
C TYR A 81 20.34 0.34 4.58
N LYS A 82 19.72 1.31 3.94
CA LYS A 82 19.61 2.66 4.47
C LYS A 82 18.35 2.77 5.32
N TYR A 83 18.52 2.95 6.62
CA TYR A 83 17.41 3.15 7.57
C TYR A 83 16.82 4.56 7.42
N PRO A 84 15.60 4.74 6.87
CA PRO A 84 15.11 6.07 6.48
C PRO A 84 15.05 7.09 7.62
N HIS A 85 14.76 6.64 8.85
CA HIS A 85 14.67 7.52 10.03
C HIS A 85 16.02 8.10 10.47
N ALA A 86 17.15 7.57 9.99
CA ALA A 86 18.47 8.14 10.24
C ALA A 86 18.82 9.27 9.27
N PHE A 87 18.01 9.52 8.23
CA PHE A 87 18.25 10.56 7.23
C PHE A 87 17.37 11.79 7.50
N PRO A 88 17.87 13.02 7.19
CA PRO A 88 17.08 14.23 7.30
C PRO A 88 15.75 14.12 6.54
N GLY A 89 14.65 14.48 7.20
CA GLY A 89 13.30 14.38 6.62
C GLY A 89 12.75 12.96 6.52
N GLY A 90 13.41 11.96 7.12
CA GLY A 90 12.92 10.57 7.16
C GLY A 90 12.90 9.89 5.80
N LYS A 91 13.65 10.41 4.82
CA LYS A 91 13.66 9.93 3.44
C LYS A 91 15.08 9.68 2.98
N VAL A 92 15.25 8.58 2.24
CA VAL A 92 16.53 8.21 1.65
C VAL A 92 16.35 7.69 0.23
N GLU A 93 17.27 8.06 -0.65
CA GLU A 93 17.34 7.48 -1.99
C GLU A 93 17.93 6.06 -1.91
N GLN A 94 17.06 5.09 -2.18
CA GLN A 94 17.35 3.66 -2.17
C GLN A 94 16.42 2.98 -3.18
N GLU A 95 16.94 1.95 -3.86
CA GLU A 95 16.12 1.13 -4.74
C GLU A 95 15.25 0.19 -3.90
N TYR A 96 13.96 0.09 -4.23
CA TYR A 96 13.04 -0.79 -3.50
C TYR A 96 12.45 -1.89 -4.38
N LEU A 97 12.43 -1.68 -5.69
CA LEU A 97 11.98 -2.70 -6.63
C LEU A 97 13.15 -3.59 -7.05
N PRO A 98 12.88 -4.84 -7.48
CA PRO A 98 13.86 -5.65 -8.18
C PRO A 98 14.45 -4.91 -9.38
N LYS A 99 15.66 -5.29 -9.79
CA LYS A 99 16.42 -4.61 -10.85
C LYS A 99 15.63 -4.50 -12.16
N GLU A 100 14.87 -5.53 -12.48
CA GLU A 100 14.03 -5.67 -13.66
C GLU A 100 12.84 -4.70 -13.65
N LEU A 101 12.39 -4.28 -12.45
CA LEU A 101 11.26 -3.37 -12.24
C LEU A 101 11.67 -1.97 -11.79
N LYS A 102 12.97 -1.65 -11.73
CA LYS A 102 13.52 -0.39 -11.20
C LYS A 102 12.87 0.90 -11.73
N LYS A 103 12.38 0.91 -12.97
CA LYS A 103 11.74 2.11 -13.58
C LYS A 103 10.21 2.09 -13.50
N ARG A 104 9.63 1.11 -12.84
CA ARG A 104 8.19 0.90 -12.84
C ARG A 104 7.49 1.85 -11.86
N LYS A 105 6.44 2.50 -12.36
CA LYS A 105 5.58 3.41 -11.59
C LYS A 105 4.14 2.98 -11.78
N TYR A 106 3.59 2.40 -10.71
CA TYR A 106 2.22 1.86 -10.69
C TYR A 106 1.18 2.92 -10.34
N TYR A 107 1.44 3.71 -9.30
CA TYR A 107 0.54 4.78 -8.90
C TYR A 107 0.74 6.03 -9.78
N ARG A 108 -0.35 6.52 -10.37
CA ARG A 108 -0.41 7.74 -11.18
C ARG A 108 -1.70 8.46 -10.83
N SER A 109 -1.59 9.56 -10.09
CA SER A 109 -2.69 10.42 -9.65
C SER A 109 -2.99 11.52 -10.64
#